data_AF-A0A6G7T781-F1
#
_entry.id   AF-A0A6G7T781-F1
#
_cell.length_a   1.000
_cell.length_b   1.000
_cell.length_c   1.000
_cell.angle_alpha   90.00
_cell.angle_beta   90.00
_cell.angle_gamma   90.00
#
_symmetry.space_group_name_H-M   'P 1'
#
loop_
_entity.id
_entity.type
_entity.pdbx_description
1 polymer ?
#
loop_
_entity_poly.entity_id
_entity_poly.type
_entity_poly.pdbx_seq_one_letter_code
_entity_poly.pdbx_strand_id
1 'polypeptide(L)' 'MAVNDLPEVGDEVEGNGRRTIVTDIHQGVYLLRCGARVWPASGPAGLRIIRRLAQRIADGDFR' A
#
# COMPACT_ATOMS: atom_id res chain seq x y z
N MET A 1 -16.23 16.50 1.71
CA MET A 1 -16.41 15.05 1.83
C MET A 1 -15.03 14.45 1.98
N ALA A 2 -14.65 13.98 3.17
CA ALA A 2 -13.41 13.25 3.31
C ALA A 2 -13.61 11.92 2.57
N VAL A 3 -13.03 11.79 1.39
CA VAL A 3 -12.87 10.47 0.78
C VAL A 3 -12.12 9.66 1.82
N ASN A 4 -12.71 8.55 2.27
CA ASN A 4 -11.99 7.60 3.10
C ASN A 4 -10.87 7.07 2.22
N ASP A 5 -9.70 7.70 2.31
CA ASP A 5 -8.58 7.47 1.42
C ASP A 5 -7.89 6.18 1.86
N LEU A 6 -8.58 5.07 1.64
CA LEU A 6 -8.06 3.76 1.89
C LEU A 6 -6.93 3.49 0.88
N PRO A 7 -5.88 2.77 1.30
CA PRO A 7 -4.89 2.32 0.35
C PRO A 7 -5.51 1.42 -0.71
N GLU A 8 -4.96 1.49 -1.93
CA GLU A 8 -5.34 0.63 -3.05
C GLU A 8 -4.16 -0.24 -3.49
N VAL A 9 -4.44 -1.26 -4.29
CA VAL A 9 -3.38 -2.10 -4.87
C VAL A 9 -2.43 -1.23 -5.69
N GLY A 10 -1.14 -1.37 -5.41
CA GLY A 10 -0.07 -0.59 -6.03
C GLY A 10 0.33 0.65 -5.25
N ASP A 11 -0.43 1.07 -4.24
CA ASP A 11 -0.03 2.18 -3.38
C ASP A 11 1.18 1.80 -2.51
N GLU A 12 2.05 2.78 -2.31
CA GLU A 12 3.07 2.72 -1.27
C GLU A 12 2.49 3.29 0.02
N VAL A 13 2.54 2.47 1.06
CA VAL A 13 2.04 2.79 2.40
C VAL A 13 3.12 2.60 3.44
N GLU A 14 3.03 3.36 4.52
CA GLU A 14 3.77 3.12 5.74
C GLU A 14 2.91 2.32 6.71
N GLY A 15 3.37 1.12 7.06
CA GLY A 15 2.76 0.23 8.05
C GLY A 15 3.81 -0.22 9.05
N ASN A 16 3.53 -0.11 10.35
CA ASN A 16 4.48 -0.43 11.43
C ASN A 16 5.85 0.27 11.27
N GLY A 17 5.85 1.54 10.83
CA GLY A 17 7.06 2.33 10.62
C GLY A 17 7.93 1.92 9.43
N ARG A 18 7.39 1.11 8.51
CA ARG A 18 8.10 0.66 7.29
C ARG A 18 7.31 1.01 6.05
N ARG A 19 8.01 1.45 5.00
CA ARG A 19 7.43 1.63 3.66
C ARG A 19 7.25 0.27 3.00
N THR A 20 6.06 0.06 2.47
CA THR A 20 5.62 -1.21 1.88
C THR A 20 4.66 -0.91 0.74
N ILE A 21 4.55 -1.85 -0.20
CA ILE A 21 3.60 -1.75 -1.31
C ILE A 21 2.40 -2.64 -1.01
N VAL A 22 1.18 -2.12 -1.20
CA VAL A 22 -0.03 -2.94 -1.22
C VAL A 22 -0.03 -3.74 -2.52
N THR A 23 0.06 -5.06 -2.44
CA THR A 23 0.11 -5.93 -3.63
C THR A 23 -1.22 -6.61 -3.93
N ASP A 24 -2.08 -6.77 -2.92
CA ASP A 24 -3.40 -7.36 -3.08
C ASP A 24 -4.32 -6.93 -1.92
N ILE A 25 -5.63 -6.99 -2.13
CA ILE A 25 -6.65 -6.75 -1.10
C ILE A 25 -7.72 -7.83 -1.24
N HIS A 26 -7.79 -8.73 -0.26
CA HIS A 26 -8.73 -9.85 -0.27
C HIS A 26 -9.56 -9.86 1.01
N GLN A 27 -10.89 -9.73 0.89
CA GLN A 27 -11.83 -9.73 2.02
C GLN A 27 -11.43 -8.76 3.17
N GLY A 28 -10.89 -7.58 2.81
CA GLY A 28 -10.42 -6.58 3.78
C GLY A 28 -9.02 -6.83 4.36
N VAL A 29 -8.36 -7.94 4.00
CA VAL A 29 -6.96 -8.20 4.32
C VAL A 29 -6.07 -7.60 3.23
N TYR A 30 -5.11 -6.78 3.64
CA TYR A 30 -4.15 -6.13 2.76
C TYR A 30 -2.87 -6.96 2.72
N LEU A 31 -2.42 -7.37 1.54
CA LEU A 31 -1.10 -7.97 1.37
C LEU A 31 -0.07 -6.88 1.12
N LEU A 32 0.93 -6.80 2.00
CA LEU A 32 1.99 -5.82 1.95
C LEU A 32 3.31 -6.48 1.53
N ARG A 33 4.07 -5.78 0.69
CA ARG A 33 5.39 -6.23 0.23
C ARG A 33 6.47 -5.21 0.55
N CYS A 34 7.60 -5.70 1.08
CA CYS A 34 8.86 -4.96 1.16
C CYS A 34 10.00 -5.87 0.70
N GLY A 35 10.61 -5.54 -0.45
CA GLY A 35 11.56 -6.44 -1.11
C GLY A 35 10.91 -7.80 -1.42
N ALA A 36 11.56 -8.89 -1.01
CA ALA A 36 11.06 -10.26 -1.19
C ALA A 36 10.04 -10.69 -0.13
N ARG A 37 9.84 -9.92 0.94
CA ARG A 37 8.96 -10.31 2.04
C ARG A 37 7.54 -9.81 1.78
N VAL A 38 6.58 -10.72 1.91
CA VAL A 38 5.14 -10.44 1.81
C VAL A 38 4.46 -10.88 3.11
N TRP A 39 3.53 -10.08 3.62
CA TRP A 39 2.75 -10.40 4.82
C TRP A 39 1.37 -9.75 4.80
N PRO A 40 0.38 -10.35 5.49
CA PRO A 40 -0.94 -9.76 5.61
C PRO A 40 -0.99 -8.66 6.67
N ALA A 41 -1.85 -7.68 6.45
CA ALA A 41 -2.32 -6.70 7.43
C ALA A 41 -3.85 -6.81 7.54
N SER A 42 -4.37 -6.92 8.77
CA SER A 42 -5.78 -7.23 9.06
C SER A 42 -6.79 -6.11 8.74
N GLY A 43 -6.37 -5.09 7.98
CA GLY A 43 -7.19 -3.96 7.57
C GLY A 43 -6.34 -2.75 7.18
N PRO A 44 -6.97 -1.69 6.66
CA PRO A 44 -6.28 -0.47 6.27
C PRO A 44 -5.97 0.44 7.46
N ALA A 45 -6.54 0.16 8.64
CA ALA A 45 -6.30 0.92 9.85
C ALA A 45 -4.81 0.90 10.23
N GLY A 46 -4.19 2.07 10.26
CA GLY A 46 -2.76 2.22 10.54
C GLY A 46 -1.85 2.19 9.30
N LEU A 47 -2.40 2.02 8.09
CA LEU A 47 -1.67 2.21 6.84
C LEU A 47 -1.78 3.67 6.40
N ARG A 48 -0.65 4.37 6.35
CA ARG A 48 -0.58 5.74 5.83
C ARG A 48 -0.08 5.72 4.39
N ILE A 49 -0.87 6.21 3.45
CA ILE A 49 -0.42 6.34 2.07
C ILE A 49 0.71 7.36 1.99
N ILE A 50 1.82 6.94 1.38
CA ILE A 50 3.00 7.78 1.14
C ILE A 50 3.04 8.20 -0.33
N ARG A 51 2.81 7.26 -1.25
CA ARG A 51 2.68 7.51 -2.69
C ARG A 51 1.58 6.65 -3.28
N ARG A 52 0.81 7.23 -4.20
CA ARG A 52 -0.18 6.50 -5.00
C ARG A 52 0.48 5.70 -6.11
N LEU A 53 -0.19 4.66 -6.58
CA LEU A 53 0.23 3.92 -7.78
C LEU A 53 0.53 4.87 -8.95
N ALA A 54 -0.33 5.86 -9.21
CA ALA A 54 -0.13 6.83 -10.28
C ALA A 54 1.18 7.63 -10.13
N GLN A 55 1.52 8.02 -8.90
CA GLN A 55 2.79 8.71 -8.62
C GLN A 55 3.99 7.77 -8.83
N ARG A 56 3.90 6.52 -8.37
CA ARG A 56 4.96 5.52 -8.58
C ARG A 56 5.21 5.21 -10.05
N ILE A 57 4.15 5.17 -10.86
CA ILE A 57 4.25 5.02 -12.32
C ILE A 57 4.96 6.25 -12.91
N ALA A 58 4.54 7.47 -12.51
CA ALA A 58 5.16 8.70 -12.99
C ALA A 58 6.65 8.81 -12.61
N ASP A 59 7.01 8.34 -11.41
CA ASP A 59 8.39 8.28 -10.91
C ASP A 59 9.23 7.19 -11.60
N GLY A 60 8.60 6.27 -12.34
CA GLY A 60 9.28 5.21 -13.09
C GLY A 60 9.65 3.98 -12.26
N ASP A 61 8.99 3.73 -11.13
CA ASP A 61 9.25 2.60 -10.22
C ASP A 61 9.14 1.21 -10.89
N PHE A 62 8.54 1.13 -12.08
CA PHE A 62 8.21 -0.12 -12.78
C PHE A 62 9.02 -0.35 -14.06
N ARG A 63 10.09 0.42 -14.26
CA ARG A 63 10.92 0.39 -15.47
C ARG A 63 12.12 -0.53 -15.36
#